data_AF-A0A1X9MEH7-F1
#
_entry.id   AF-A0A1X9MEH7-F1
#
_cell.length_a   1.000
_cell.length_b   1.000
_cell.length_c   1.000
_cell.angle_alpha   90.00
_cell.angle_beta   90.00
_cell.angle_gamma   90.00
#
_symmetry.space_group_name_H-M   'P 1'
#
loop_
_entity.id
_entity.type
_entity.pdbx_description
1 polymer ?
#
loop_
_entity_poly.entity_id
_entity_poly.type
_entity_poly.pdbx_seq_one_letter_code
_entity_poly.pdbx_strand_id
1 'polypeptide(L)'
;MDHQLQAYETLVHIENHLREMLIAYEYECVFNTKRRPSFDDLLYISSKITFVITEDTVKKLNDIIPIRSKILRMIDVTEAELMILYECRESLPNLPRVRRVTIV
;
A
#
# COMPACT_ATOMS: atom_id res chain seq x y z
N MET A 1 10.58 21.36 -3.04
CA MET A 1 9.13 21.31 -3.32
C MET A 1 8.80 20.08 -4.17
N ASP A 2 9.49 19.88 -5.30
CA ASP A 2 9.25 18.75 -6.20
C ASP A 2 9.44 17.36 -5.55
N HIS A 3 10.47 17.18 -4.72
CA HIS A 3 10.69 15.91 -4.02
C HIS A 3 9.59 15.57 -2.99
N GLN A 4 9.03 16.59 -2.33
CA GLN A 4 7.92 16.44 -1.37
C GLN A 4 6.64 15.98 -2.08
N LEU A 5 6.37 16.58 -3.25
CA LEU A 5 5.25 16.23 -4.10
C LEU A 5 5.41 14.79 -4.64
N GLN A 6 6.60 14.44 -5.10
CA GLN A 6 6.91 13.10 -5.60
C GLN A 6 6.81 12.03 -4.51
N ALA A 7 7.23 12.33 -3.28
CA ALA A 7 7.05 11.45 -2.12
C ALA A 7 5.57 11.20 -1.83
N TYR A 8 4.76 12.27 -1.88
CA TYR A 8 3.32 12.19 -1.70
C TYR A 8 2.64 11.36 -2.79
N GLU A 9 2.97 11.58 -4.06
CA GLU A 9 2.44 10.80 -5.19
C GLU A 9 2.78 9.32 -5.06
N THR A 10 4.01 9.01 -4.67
CA THR A 10 4.48 7.63 -4.46
C THR A 10 3.72 6.98 -3.30
N LEU A 11 3.51 7.69 -2.19
CA LEU A 11 2.73 7.21 -1.06
C LEU A 11 1.28 6.90 -1.47
N VAL A 12 0.63 7.81 -2.19
CA VAL A 12 -0.74 7.62 -2.69
C VAL A 12 -0.84 6.39 -3.59
N HIS A 13 0.17 6.15 -4.43
CA HIS A 13 0.22 4.97 -5.29
C HIS A 13 0.29 3.67 -4.47
N ILE A 14 1.14 3.62 -3.44
CA ILE A 14 1.24 2.48 -2.51
C ILE A 14 -0.10 2.25 -1.80
N GLU A 15 -0.73 3.30 -1.27
CA GLU A 15 -2.03 3.19 -0.59
C GLU A 15 -3.12 2.63 -1.52
N ASN A 16 -3.18 3.08 -2.77
CA ASN A 16 -4.15 2.60 -3.74
C ASN A 16 -3.90 1.13 -4.10
N HIS A 17 -2.65 0.73 -4.32
CA HIS A 17 -2.31 -0.66 -4.63
C HIS A 17 -2.72 -1.61 -3.50
N LEU A 18 -2.44 -1.26 -2.25
CA LEU A 18 -2.87 -2.04 -1.09
C LEU A 18 -4.40 -2.15 -0.97
N ARG A 19 -5.13 -1.09 -1.31
CA ARG A 19 -6.60 -1.13 -1.39
C ARG A 19 -7.09 -2.04 -2.50
N GLU A 20 -6.47 -2.01 -3.67
CA GLU A 20 -6.82 -2.92 -4.77
C GLU A 20 -6.59 -4.38 -4.38
N MET A 21 -5.49 -4.67 -3.68
CA MET A 21 -5.23 -6.02 -3.13
C MET A 21 -6.30 -6.45 -2.13
N LEU A 22 -6.68 -5.55 -1.21
CA LEU A 22 -7.74 -5.82 -0.25
C LEU A 22 -9.08 -6.09 -0.93
N ILE A 23 -9.45 -5.23 -1.89
CA ILE A 23 -10.70 -5.37 -2.64
C ILE A 23 -10.68 -6.70 -3.40
N ALA A 24 -9.60 -7.02 -4.12
CA ALA A 24 -9.48 -8.29 -4.85
C ALA A 24 -9.69 -9.49 -3.91
N TYR A 25 -9.07 -9.48 -2.73
CA TYR A 25 -9.29 -10.53 -1.73
C TYR A 25 -10.71 -10.53 -1.16
N GLU A 26 -11.28 -9.38 -0.80
CA GLU A 26 -12.67 -9.30 -0.32
C GLU A 26 -13.64 -9.83 -1.38
N TYR A 27 -13.40 -9.56 -2.66
CA TYR A 27 -14.18 -10.14 -3.76
C TYR A 27 -14.01 -11.66 -3.83
N GLU A 28 -12.79 -12.18 -3.72
CA GLU A 28 -12.52 -13.62 -3.65
C GLU A 28 -13.13 -14.28 -2.40
N CYS A 29 -13.21 -13.54 -1.30
CA CYS A 29 -13.66 -14.02 0.01
C CYS A 29 -15.09 -13.60 0.39
N VAL A 30 -15.88 -13.09 -0.55
CA VAL A 30 -17.31 -12.76 -0.34
C VAL A 30 -17.50 -11.56 0.62
N PHE A 31 -17.03 -10.38 0.21
CA PHE A 31 -17.35 -9.03 0.69
C PHE A 31 -17.70 -8.86 2.19
N ASN A 32 -16.82 -8.20 2.96
CA ASN A 32 -17.30 -7.51 4.17
C ASN A 32 -16.33 -6.47 4.75
N THR A 33 -16.36 -5.20 4.31
CA THR A 33 -16.11 -4.07 5.23
C THR A 33 -16.90 -2.81 4.83
N LYS A 34 -17.80 -2.34 5.70
CA LYS A 34 -18.54 -1.06 5.55
C LYS A 34 -17.71 0.18 5.95
N ARG A 35 -16.48 -0.03 6.46
CA ARG A 35 -15.60 1.02 6.98
C ARG A 35 -14.39 1.15 6.06
N ARG A 36 -14.02 2.39 5.70
CA ARG A 36 -12.74 2.65 5.01
C ARG A 36 -11.58 2.19 5.92
N PRO A 37 -10.74 1.23 5.48
CA PRO A 37 -9.57 0.82 6.24
C PRO A 37 -8.59 1.99 6.37
N SER A 38 -7.99 2.16 7.55
CA SER A 38 -6.84 3.04 7.71
C SER A 38 -5.60 2.45 7.03
N PHE A 39 -4.55 3.24 6.83
CA PHE A 39 -3.30 2.71 6.28
C PHE A 39 -2.72 1.58 7.15
N ASP A 40 -2.80 1.70 8.47
CA ASP A 40 -2.33 0.66 9.39
C ASP A 40 -3.19 -0.61 9.27
N ASP A 41 -4.51 -0.45 9.08
CA ASP A 41 -5.38 -1.58 8.75
C ASP A 41 -4.98 -2.19 7.40
N LEU A 42 -4.71 -1.39 6.36
CA LEU A 42 -4.27 -1.89 5.06
C LEU A 42 -2.94 -2.65 5.15
N LEU A 43 -1.98 -2.15 5.93
CA LEU A 43 -0.69 -2.82 6.15
C LEU A 43 -0.87 -4.14 6.90
N TYR A 44 -1.58 -4.11 8.02
CA TYR A 44 -1.83 -5.31 8.82
C TYR A 44 -2.58 -6.35 7.99
N ILE A 45 -3.65 -5.93 7.31
CA ILE A 45 -4.49 -6.81 6.54
C ILE A 45 -3.73 -7.37 5.33
N SER A 46 -3.01 -6.55 4.56
CA SER A 46 -2.20 -7.02 3.42
C SER A 46 -1.12 -8.03 3.84
N SER A 47 -0.49 -7.83 5.00
CA SER A 47 0.48 -8.80 5.57
C SER A 47 -0.15 -10.15 5.94
N LYS A 48 -1.47 -10.21 6.15
CA LYS A 48 -2.21 -11.41 6.59
C LYS A 48 -3.00 -12.09 5.48
N ILE A 49 -3.45 -11.32 4.50
CA ILE A 49 -4.37 -11.76 3.45
C ILE A 49 -3.65 -12.52 2.33
N THR A 50 -2.35 -12.33 2.18
CA THR A 50 -1.60 -12.89 1.06
C THR A 50 -0.33 -13.56 1.54
N PHE A 51 -0.19 -14.87 1.26
CA PHE A 51 1.12 -15.55 1.21
C PHE A 51 2.10 -14.88 0.22
N VAL A 52 1.61 -13.93 -0.58
CA VAL A 52 2.33 -13.16 -1.60
C VAL A 52 3.13 -11.98 -1.01
N ILE A 53 2.74 -11.44 0.15
CA ILE A 53 3.54 -10.40 0.82
C ILE A 53 4.54 -11.11 1.73
N THR A 54 5.81 -11.08 1.33
CA THR A 54 6.90 -11.67 2.11
C THR A 54 7.15 -10.86 3.38
N GLU A 55 7.80 -11.49 4.37
CA GLU A 55 8.24 -10.80 5.59
C GLU A 55 9.08 -9.55 5.28
N ASP A 56 9.88 -9.59 4.21
CA ASP A 56 10.64 -8.45 3.69
C ASP A 56 9.75 -7.31 3.20
N THR A 57 8.68 -7.60 2.44
CA THR A 57 7.75 -6.56 1.98
C THR A 57 6.98 -5.95 3.15
N VAL A 58 6.59 -6.77 4.15
CA VAL A 58 5.97 -6.26 5.39
C VAL A 58 6.90 -5.31 6.14
N LYS A 59 8.18 -5.66 6.24
CA LYS A 59 9.18 -4.82 6.90
C LYS A 59 9.32 -3.46 6.19
N LYS A 60 9.45 -3.46 4.86
CA LYS A 60 9.51 -2.23 4.05
C LYS A 60 8.27 -1.35 4.21
N LEU A 61 7.09 -1.98 4.28
CA LEU A 61 5.83 -1.28 4.49
C LEU A 61 5.73 -0.63 5.89
N ASN A 62 6.28 -1.28 6.92
CA ASN A 62 6.34 -0.68 8.26
C ASN A 62 7.24 0.56 8.30
N ASP A 63 8.33 0.57 7.53
CA ASP A 63 9.25 1.71 7.44
C ASP A 63 8.59 2.94 6.78
N ILE A 64 7.46 2.77 6.08
CA ILE A 64 6.68 3.87 5.48
C ILE A 64 5.84 4.64 6.51
N ILE A 65 5.43 4.03 7.61
CA ILE A 65 4.57 4.67 8.63
C ILE A 65 5.14 6.02 9.12
N PRO A 66 6.42 6.13 9.52
CA PRO A 66 6.99 7.43 9.91
C PRO A 66 7.05 8.43 8.74
N ILE A 67 7.34 7.96 7.52
CA ILE A 67 7.43 8.78 6.31
C ILE A 67 6.06 9.37 5.95
N ARG A 68 5.00 8.56 6.02
CA ARG A 68 3.60 8.97 5.85
C ARG A 68 3.24 10.08 6.84
N SER A 69 3.63 9.94 8.11
CA SER A 69 3.37 10.95 9.14
C SER A 69 4.06 12.29 8.81
N LYS A 70 5.31 12.24 8.33
CA LYS A 70 6.04 13.43 7.87
C LYS A 70 5.36 14.10 6.68
N ILE A 71 5.02 13.34 5.65
CA ILE A 71 4.34 13.83 4.45
C ILE A 71 3.01 14.50 4.81
N LEU A 72 2.17 13.86 5.62
CA LEU A 72 0.86 14.40 6.03
C LEU A 72 0.98 15.69 6.86
N ARG A 73 2.07 15.84 7.61
CA ARG A 73 2.38 17.05 8.40
C ARG A 73 3.18 18.08 7.61
N MET A 74 3.45 17.84 6.33
CA MET A 74 4.31 18.68 5.49
C MET A 74 5.71 18.90 6.09
N ILE A 75 6.23 17.88 6.78
CA ILE A 75 7.61 17.84 7.29
C ILE A 75 8.51 17.32 6.16
N ASP A 76 9.72 17.86 6.04
CA ASP A 76 10.69 17.43 5.03
C ASP A 76 10.98 15.93 5.07
N VAL A 77 10.96 15.32 3.89
CA VAL A 77 11.32 13.92 3.67
C VAL A 77 12.76 13.85 3.15
N THR A 78 13.59 13.02 3.79
CA THR A 78 15.00 12.85 3.41
C THR A 78 15.16 11.95 2.19
N GLU A 79 16.32 12.02 1.52
CA GLU A 79 16.62 11.17 0.35
C GLU A 79 16.59 9.68 0.68
N ALA A 80 17.04 9.28 1.87
CA ALA A 80 16.94 7.89 2.35
C ALA A 80 15.47 7.45 2.49
N GLU A 81 14.59 8.33 2.96
CA GLU A 81 13.16 8.05 3.08
C GLU A 81 12.47 7.97 1.71
N LEU A 82 12.91 8.78 0.73
CA LEU A 82 12.45 8.63 -0.65
C LEU A 82 12.82 7.25 -1.21
N MET A 83 14.05 6.80 -0.98
CA MET A 83 14.49 5.46 -1.41
C MET A 83 13.65 4.34 -0.80
N ILE A 84 13.28 4.45 0.47
CA ILE A 84 12.35 3.50 1.13
C ILE A 84 11.00 3.47 0.41
N LEU A 85 10.43 4.64 0.07
CA LEU A 85 9.16 4.71 -0.66
C LEU A 85 9.27 4.05 -2.04
N TYR A 86 10.36 4.29 -2.79
CA TYR A 86 10.58 3.67 -4.10
C TYR A 86 10.76 2.16 -4.00
N GLU A 87 11.64 1.69 -3.12
CA GLU A 87 11.88 0.25 -2.93
C GLU A 87 10.61 -0.48 -2.50
N CYS A 88 9.80 0.15 -1.65
CA CYS A 88 8.54 -0.43 -1.25
C CYS A 88 7.58 -0.53 -2.42
N ARG A 89 7.43 0.54 -3.22
CA ARG A 89 6.59 0.54 -4.42
C ARG A 89 6.98 -0.58 -5.39
N GLU A 90 8.28 -0.74 -5.67
CA GLU A 90 8.78 -1.78 -6.59
C GLU A 90 8.63 -3.20 -6.03
N SER A 91 8.59 -3.35 -4.69
CA SER A 91 8.38 -4.64 -4.03
C SER A 91 6.93 -5.07 -3.89
N LEU A 92 5.97 -4.20 -4.25
CA LEU A 92 4.56 -4.54 -4.20
C LEU A 92 4.24 -5.62 -5.25
N PRO A 93 3.50 -6.67 -4.87
CA PRO A 93 3.20 -7.74 -5.80
C PRO A 93 2.26 -7.26 -6.89
N ASN A 94 2.54 -7.65 -8.14
CA ASN A 94 1.64 -7.40 -9.26
C ASN A 94 0.39 -8.28 -9.11
N LEU A 95 -0.76 -7.65 -8.95
CA LEU A 95 -2.03 -8.39 -8.97
C LEU A 95 -2.25 -8.95 -10.39
N PRO A 96 -2.52 -10.26 -10.55
CA PRO A 96 -3.09 -10.73 -11.80
C PRO A 96 -4.39 -9.95 -12.03
N ARG A 97 -4.54 -9.32 -13.20
CA ARG A 97 -5.76 -8.59 -13.55
C ARG A 97 -6.94 -9.53 -13.29
N VAL A 98 -7.74 -9.23 -12.26
CA VAL A 98 -8.94 -9.97 -11.95
C VAL A 98 -9.79 -9.93 -13.22
N ARG A 99 -9.88 -11.05 -13.94
CA ARG A 99 -10.76 -11.14 -15.11
C ARG A 99 -12.14 -10.86 -14.55
N ARG A 100 -12.78 -9.78 -15.02
CA ARG A 100 -14.17 -9.45 -14.67
C ARG A 100 -14.97 -10.74 -14.77
N VAL A 101 -15.40 -11.27 -13.64
CA VAL A 101 -16.36 -12.37 -13.62
C VAL A 101 -17.66 -11.75 -14.12
N THR A 102 -18.01 -12.03 -15.37
CA THR A 102 -19.34 -11.75 -15.88
C THR A 102 -20.29 -12.61 -15.08
N ILE A 103 -21.06 -11.99 -14.18
CA ILE A 103 -22.19 -12.65 -13.54
C ILE A 103 -23.23 -12.84 -14.65
N VAL A 104 -23.50 -14.09 -15.02
CA VAL A 104 -24.54 -14.50 -15.97
C VAL A 104 -25.85 -14.67 -15.22
#